data_AF-A0A239GEH2-F1
#
_entry.id   AF-A0A239GEH2-F1
#
_cell.length_a   1.000
_cell.length_b   1.000
_cell.length_c   1.000
_cell.angle_alpha   90.00
_cell.angle_beta   90.00
_cell.angle_gamma   90.00
#
_symmetry.space_group_name_H-M   'P 1'
#
loop_
_entity.id
_entity.type
_entity.pdbx_description
1 polymer ?
#
loop_
_entity_poly.entity_id
_entity_poly.type
_entity_poly.pdbx_seq_one_letter_code
_entity_poly.pdbx_strand_id
1 'polypeptide(L)' 'MQRRHLQLDVHDGVRGDRLTGHTDRVWAVAVGLVGGFPVAVSGSRDETVRVWSLAPPFPAPGS' A
#
# COMPACT_ATOMS: atom_id res chain seq x y z
N MET A 1 28.05 26.70 19.44
CA MET A 1 27.91 25.50 18.59
C MET A 1 26.65 24.76 19.01
N GLN A 2 25.59 24.73 18.17
CA GLN A 2 24.32 24.08 18.53
C GLN A 2 24.16 22.78 17.73
N ARG A 3 24.06 21.66 18.42
CA ARG A 3 23.76 20.35 17.83
C ARG A 3 22.27 20.33 17.49
N ARG A 4 21.92 20.36 16.19
CA ARG A 4 20.56 20.05 15.74
C ARG A 4 20.41 18.53 15.73
N HIS A 5 19.61 18.02 16.66
CA HIS A 5 19.17 16.64 16.65
C HIS A 5 18.12 16.51 15.53
N LEU A 6 18.44 15.82 14.45
CA LEU A 6 17.46 15.47 13.43
C LEU A 6 16.58 14.37 14.04
N GLN A 7 15.40 14.74 14.53
CA GLN A 7 14.41 13.78 14.98
C GLN A 7 13.84 13.10 13.73
N LEU A 8 14.16 11.83 13.55
CA LEU A 8 13.47 10.97 12.59
C LEU A 8 12.07 10.76 13.16
N ASP A 9 11.08 11.51 12.65
CA ASP A 9 9.68 11.20 12.90
C ASP A 9 9.35 9.87 12.21
N VAL A 10 9.25 8.81 13.00
CA VAL A 10 8.53 7.61 12.60
C VAL A 10 7.11 8.06 12.30
N HIS A 11 6.72 7.98 11.03
CA HIS A 11 5.39 8.38 10.58
C HIS A 11 4.34 7.66 11.43
N ASP A 12 3.31 8.40 11.88
CA ASP A 12 2.21 7.86 12.67
C ASP A 12 1.70 6.57 12.02
N GLY A 13 1.62 5.52 12.83
CA GLY A 13 1.44 4.13 12.40
C GLY A 13 0.03 3.81 11.93
N VAL A 14 -0.56 4.64 11.07
CA VAL A 14 -1.86 4.40 10.45
C VAL A 14 -1.73 3.15 9.57
N ARG A 15 -2.21 2.02 10.09
CA ARG A 15 -2.38 0.81 9.29
C ARG A 15 -3.61 1.03 8.42
N GLY A 16 -3.41 1.02 7.10
CA GLY A 16 -4.51 1.00 6.14
C GLY A 16 -5.32 -0.30 6.23
N ASP A 17 -6.42 -0.34 5.48
CA ASP A 17 -7.30 -1.51 5.46
C ASP A 17 -6.59 -2.78 4.97
N ARG A 18 -7.03 -3.92 5.50
CA ARG A 18 -6.56 -5.24 5.07
C ARG A 18 -7.09 -5.52 3.66
N LEU A 19 -6.18 -5.74 2.72
CA LEU A 19 -6.51 -6.30 1.40
C LEU A 19 -6.88 -7.78 1.56
N THR A 20 -8.16 -8.13 1.39
CA THR A 20 -8.71 -9.48 1.58
C THR A 20 -9.25 -10.06 0.27
N GLY A 21 -9.14 -11.37 0.09
CA GLY A 21 -9.69 -12.06 -1.08
C GLY A 21 -8.88 -13.27 -1.53
N HIS A 22 -7.58 -13.33 -1.21
CA HIS A 22 -6.84 -14.57 -1.34
C HIS A 22 -7.34 -15.60 -0.33
N THR A 23 -7.55 -16.83 -0.78
CA THR A 23 -8.07 -17.95 0.03
C THR A 23 -6.96 -18.86 0.56
N ASP A 24 -5.72 -18.64 0.10
CA ASP A 24 -4.53 -19.35 0.56
C ASP A 24 -3.34 -18.35 0.67
N ARG A 25 -2.14 -18.86 0.95
CA ARG A 25 -0.93 -18.10 1.25
C ARG A 25 -0.51 -17.22 0.08
N VAL A 26 -0.37 -15.92 0.36
CA VAL A 26 0.31 -14.97 -0.51
C VAL A 26 1.82 -15.21 -0.41
N TRP A 27 2.47 -15.39 -1.56
CA TRP A 27 3.90 -15.66 -1.66
C TRP A 27 4.70 -14.46 -2.16
N ALA A 28 4.07 -13.58 -2.93
CA ALA A 28 4.71 -12.42 -3.52
C ALA A 28 3.77 -11.21 -3.53
N VAL A 29 4.35 -10.04 -3.30
CA VAL A 29 3.70 -8.73 -3.42
C VAL A 29 4.65 -7.80 -4.18
N ALA A 30 4.12 -7.05 -5.13
CA ALA A 30 4.81 -5.97 -5.82
C ALA A 30 3.97 -4.69 -5.76
N VAL A 31 4.64 -3.54 -5.74
CA VAL A 31 4.00 -2.22 -5.79
C VAL A 31 4.53 -1.43 -6.97
N GLY A 32 3.67 -0.62 -7.59
CA GLY A 32 4.05 0.18 -8.74
C GLY A 32 2.99 1.18 -9.16
N LEU A 33 3.24 1.83 -10.29
CA LEU A 33 2.32 2.77 -10.92
C LEU A 33 1.77 2.16 -12.20
N VAL A 34 0.46 2.20 -12.37
CA VAL A 34 -0.22 1.87 -13.64
C VAL A 34 -0.96 3.12 -14.08
N GLY A 35 -0.54 3.71 -15.21
CA GLY A 35 -1.11 4.97 -15.69
C GLY A 35 -0.98 6.15 -14.70
N GLY A 36 0.03 6.12 -13.83
CA GLY A 36 0.23 7.12 -12.77
C GLY A 36 -0.51 6.85 -11.46
N PHE A 37 -1.33 5.79 -11.39
CA PHE A 37 -2.06 5.42 -10.18
C PHE A 37 -1.31 4.34 -9.38
N PRO A 38 -1.17 4.49 -8.06
CA PRO A 38 -0.51 3.51 -7.22
C PRO A 38 -1.33 2.23 -7.10
N VAL A 39 -0.70 1.10 -7.40
CA VAL A 39 -1.29 -0.24 -7.32
C VAL A 39 -0.37 -1.20 -6.58
N ALA A 40 -0.98 -2.20 -5.94
CA ALA A 40 -0.29 -3.41 -5.50
C ALA A 40 -0.75 -4.60 -6.33
N VAL A 41 0.14 -5.56 -6.55
CA VAL A 41 -0.17 -6.86 -7.15
C VAL A 41 0.27 -7.96 -6.18
N SER A 42 -0.59 -8.93 -5.94
CA SER A 42 -0.30 -10.08 -5.07
C SER A 42 -0.50 -11.40 -5.81
N GLY A 43 0.44 -12.33 -5.62
CA GLY A 43 0.36 -13.71 -6.11
C GLY A 43 0.23 -14.69 -4.95
N SER A 44 -0.68 -15.66 -5.08
CA SER A 44 -1.06 -16.57 -4.00
C SER A 44 -1.05 -18.03 -4.43
N ARG A 45 -0.99 -18.93 -3.44
CA ARG A 45 -1.16 -20.37 -3.62
C ARG A 45 -2.57 -20.75 -4.08
N ASP A 46 -3.54 -19.85 -3.93
CA ASP A 46 -4.90 -20.04 -4.44
C ASP A 46 -5.03 -19.95 -5.96
N GLU A 47 -3.90 -20.01 -6.68
CA GLU A 47 -3.81 -19.99 -8.14
C GLU A 47 -4.27 -18.67 -8.77
N THR A 48 -4.38 -17.60 -7.98
CA THR A 48 -4.76 -16.27 -8.48
C THR A 48 -3.70 -15.20 -8.29
N VAL A 49 -3.76 -14.21 -9.19
CA VAL A 49 -3.11 -12.91 -9.03
C VAL A 49 -4.20 -11.85 -8.85
N ARG A 50 -4.02 -10.96 -7.88
CA ARG A 50 -4.96 -9.86 -7.61
C ARG A 50 -4.25 -8.52 -7.75
N VAL A 51 -4.98 -7.54 -8.31
CA VAL A 51 -4.55 -6.14 -8.42
C VAL A 51 -5.38 -5.29 -7.48
N TRP A 52 -4.72 -4.43 -6.72
CA TRP A 52 -5.32 -3.58 -5.70
C TRP A 52 -5.05 -2.12 -6.04
N SER A 53 -6.10 -1.30 -6.08
CA SER A 53 -5.92 0.15 -6.04
C SER A 53 -5.44 0.54 -4.65
N LEU A 54 -4.35 1.30 -4.57
CA LEU A 54 -3.85 1.88 -3.31
C LEU A 54 -4.26 3.34 -3.17
N ALA A 55 -4.78 3.95 -4.25
CA ALA A 55 -5.40 5.25 -4.18
C ALA A 55 -6.81 5.14 -3.58
N PRO A 56 -7.23 6.11 -2.74
CA PRO A 56 -8.64 6.24 -2.37
C PRO A 56 -9.50 6.38 -3.65
N PRO A 57 -10.76 5.91 -3.62
CA PRO A 57 -11.65 6.02 -4.76
C PRO A 57 -11.97 7.49 -5.05
N PHE A 58 -11.23 8.09 -6.00
CA PHE A 58 -11.25 9.54 -6.31
C PHE A 58 -10.85 10.39 -5.07
N PRO A 59 -10.23 11.58 -5.19
CA PRO A 59 -10.19 12.47 -4.03
C PRO A 59 -11.64 12.66 -3.59
N ALA A 60 -11.96 12.33 -2.33
CA ALA A 60 -13.30 12.59 -1.80
C ALA A 60 -13.66 14.03 -2.18
N PRO A 61 -14.81 14.28 -2.84
CA PRO A 61 -15.12 15.60 -3.34
C PRO A 61 -15.03 16.60 -2.18
N GLY A 62 -14.05 17.52 -2.25
CA GLY A 62 -13.84 18.57 -1.25
C GLY A 62 -12.51 18.60 -0.49
N SER A 63 -11.45 17.90 -0.93
CA SER A 63 -10.08 18.16 -0.45
C SER A 63 -9.42 19.35 -1.14
#